data_AF-A0A1Y1UVC1-F1
#
_entry.id   AF-A0A1Y1UVC1-F1
#
_cell.length_a   1.000
_cell.length_b   1.000
_cell.length_c   1.000
_cell.angle_alpha   90.00
_cell.angle_beta   90.00
_cell.angle_gamma   90.00
#
_symmetry.space_group_name_H-M   'P 1'
#
loop_
_entity.id
_entity.type
_entity.pdbx_description
1 polymer ?
#
loop_
_entity_poly.entity_id
_entity_poly.type
_entity_poly.pdbx_seq_one_letter_code
_entity_poly.pdbx_strand_id
1 'polypeptide(L)'
;MTYSDIQELCKYREFKEIYTEEKLIEENLHMKRYQILPVRYMTNENEIAKRFLIYHSPGTGKSFTALWILLNFIDIYKKPSIILVKSKEAIMEFKQRVALWYAYTYNYRQPPTGITNYHQFIKRYIEFHTYITFCKSVETIK
;
A
#
# COMPACT_ATOMS: atom_id res chain seq x y z
N MET A 1 -29.18 3.67 -21.27
CA MET A 1 -28.88 2.55 -20.34
C MET A 1 -29.29 2.99 -18.95
N THR A 2 -30.48 2.60 -18.51
CA THR A 2 -30.86 2.64 -17.09
C THR A 2 -30.08 1.52 -16.40
N TYR A 3 -29.18 1.87 -15.48
CA TYR A 3 -28.47 0.86 -14.69
C TYR A 3 -29.50 0.10 -13.86
N SER A 4 -29.82 -1.12 -14.27
CA SER A 4 -30.51 -2.07 -13.42
C SER A 4 -29.70 -2.23 -12.13
N ASP A 5 -30.35 -1.85 -11.03
CA ASP A 5 -30.01 -2.15 -9.64
C ASP A 5 -28.74 -1.53 -9.03
N ILE A 6 -28.53 -0.22 -9.20
CA ILE A 6 -27.67 0.56 -8.27
C ILE A 6 -28.05 0.29 -6.80
N GLN A 7 -29.35 0.08 -6.52
CA GLN A 7 -29.83 -0.26 -5.18
C GLN A 7 -29.33 -1.63 -4.70
N GLU A 8 -29.16 -2.62 -5.59
CA GLU A 8 -28.58 -3.92 -5.24
C GLU A 8 -27.07 -3.81 -5.03
N LEU A 9 -26.39 -3.03 -5.87
CA LEU A 9 -24.96 -2.78 -5.71
C LEU A 9 -24.64 -2.06 -4.39
N CYS A 10 -25.50 -1.14 -3.94
CA CYS A 10 -25.38 -0.48 -2.64
C CYS A 10 -25.48 -1.42 -1.43
N LYS A 11 -25.90 -2.69 -1.60
CA LYS A 11 -25.83 -3.71 -0.54
C LYS A 11 -24.39 -4.16 -0.28
N TYR A 12 -23.52 -4.08 -1.28
CA TYR A 12 -22.10 -4.40 -1.13
C TYR A 12 -21.39 -3.23 -0.50
N ARG A 13 -20.70 -3.50 0.62
CA ARG A 13 -19.98 -2.48 1.39
C ARG A 13 -18.99 -1.73 0.51
N GLU A 14 -18.29 -2.44 -0.36
CA GLU A 14 -17.27 -1.93 -1.28
C GLU A 14 -17.84 -0.88 -2.23
N PHE A 15 -19.03 -1.16 -2.78
CA PHE A 15 -19.70 -0.24 -3.69
C PHE A 15 -20.26 0.94 -2.90
N LYS A 16 -20.97 0.69 -1.80
CA LYS A 16 -21.53 1.74 -0.95
C LYS A 16 -20.44 2.72 -0.48
N GLU A 17 -19.33 2.22 0.04
CA GLU A 17 -18.25 3.05 0.55
C GLU A 17 -17.52 3.84 -0.54
N ILE A 18 -17.47 3.34 -1.79
CA ILE A 18 -16.86 4.08 -2.89
C ILE A 18 -17.79 5.19 -3.40
N TYR A 19 -19.10 4.93 -3.47
CA TYR A 19 -20.06 5.77 -4.19
C TYR A 19 -21.02 6.60 -3.30
N THR A 20 -20.99 6.45 -1.98
CA THR A 20 -21.77 7.30 -1.05
C THR A 20 -20.91 8.38 -0.39
N GLU A 21 -21.49 9.33 0.34
CA GLU A 21 -20.74 10.38 1.06
C GLU A 21 -20.40 10.01 2.51
N GLU A 22 -20.52 8.73 2.87
CA GLU A 22 -20.16 8.25 4.21
C GLU A 22 -18.68 8.56 4.51
N LYS A 23 -18.40 9.21 5.65
CA LYS A 23 -17.02 9.57 6.03
C LYS A 23 -16.23 8.33 6.43
N LEU A 24 -15.09 8.09 5.77
CA LEU A 24 -14.21 6.96 6.10
C LEU A 24 -12.97 7.45 6.83
N ILE A 25 -12.54 6.73 7.87
CA ILE A 25 -11.38 7.11 8.70
C ILE A 25 -10.10 7.18 7.87
N GLU A 26 -9.95 6.31 6.87
CA GLU A 26 -8.79 6.27 5.98
C GLU A 26 -8.65 7.53 5.09
N GLU A 27 -9.73 8.27 4.87
CA GLU A 27 -9.68 9.55 4.13
C GLU A 27 -8.87 10.60 4.90
N ASN A 28 -8.80 10.51 6.23
CA ASN A 28 -7.92 11.35 7.05
C ASN A 28 -6.43 11.10 6.73
N LEU A 29 -6.09 9.89 6.26
CA LEU A 29 -4.74 9.53 5.82
C LEU A 29 -4.51 9.85 4.34
N HIS A 30 -5.39 10.67 3.73
CA HIS A 30 -5.37 11.02 2.30
C HIS A 30 -5.52 9.83 1.35
N MET A 31 -6.05 8.70 1.84
CA MET A 31 -6.39 7.58 0.97
C MET A 31 -7.61 7.93 0.12
N LYS A 32 -7.53 7.64 -1.18
CA LYS A 32 -8.71 7.69 -2.05
C LYS A 32 -9.51 6.40 -1.87
N ARG A 33 -10.83 6.47 -1.99
CA ARG A 33 -11.75 5.35 -1.72
C ARG A 33 -11.42 4.07 -2.49
N TYR A 34 -11.02 4.18 -3.75
CA TYR A 34 -10.58 3.03 -4.54
C TYR A 34 -9.28 2.38 -4.04
N GLN A 35 -8.47 3.09 -3.25
CA GLN A 35 -7.25 2.58 -2.62
C GLN A 35 -7.54 1.91 -1.27
N ILE A 36 -8.58 2.35 -0.55
CA ILE A 36 -8.98 1.80 0.75
C ILE A 36 -9.34 0.32 0.59
N LEU A 37 -10.04 -0.01 -0.49
CA LEU A 37 -10.55 -1.35 -0.73
C LEU A 37 -9.44 -2.43 -0.70
N PRO A 38 -8.41 -2.41 -1.57
CA PRO A 38 -7.35 -3.39 -1.51
C PRO A 38 -6.55 -3.37 -0.20
N VAL A 39 -6.44 -2.21 0.47
CA VAL A 39 -5.77 -2.09 1.77
C VAL A 39 -6.51 -2.88 2.84
N ARG A 40 -7.85 -2.81 2.89
CA ARG A 40 -8.66 -3.56 3.87
C ARG A 40 -8.68 -5.07 3.61
N TYR A 41 -8.55 -5.48 2.35
CA TYR A 41 -8.51 -6.90 2.00
C TYR A 41 -7.16 -7.56 2.29
N MET A 42 -6.06 -6.80 2.22
CA MET A 42 -4.71 -7.32 2.40
C MET A 42 -4.20 -7.04 3.80
N THR A 43 -4.70 -7.81 4.77
CA THR A 43 -4.28 -7.79 6.18
C THR A 43 -3.64 -9.13 6.55
N ASN A 44 -3.00 -9.19 7.72
CA ASN A 44 -2.42 -10.41 8.27
C ASN A 44 -3.45 -11.47 8.70
N GLU A 45 -4.68 -11.05 8.98
CA GLU A 45 -5.78 -11.93 9.40
C GLU A 45 -6.48 -12.63 8.23
N ASN A 46 -6.27 -12.15 6.99
CA ASN A 46 -6.87 -12.76 5.82
C ASN A 46 -6.09 -14.00 5.35
N GLU A 47 -6.47 -15.16 5.85
CA GLU A 47 -5.80 -16.43 5.52
C GLU A 47 -6.06 -16.91 4.08
N ILE A 48 -7.17 -16.47 3.47
CA ILE A 48 -7.64 -16.94 2.16
C ILE A 48 -6.80 -16.31 1.05
N ALA A 49 -6.49 -15.02 1.17
CA ALA A 49 -5.87 -14.27 0.08
C ALA A 49 -4.47 -13.78 0.46
N LYS A 50 -3.47 -14.60 0.11
CA LYS A 50 -2.04 -14.32 0.37
C LYS A 50 -1.34 -13.58 -0.78
N ARG A 51 -2.00 -13.47 -1.94
CA ARG A 51 -1.45 -12.87 -3.17
C ARG A 51 -2.56 -12.13 -3.91
N PHE A 52 -2.26 -10.93 -4.36
CA PHE A 52 -3.20 -10.10 -5.12
C PHE A 52 -2.53 -9.46 -6.33
N LEU A 53 -3.32 -9.25 -7.36
CA LEU A 53 -3.01 -8.35 -8.47
C LEU A 53 -3.95 -7.16 -8.38
N ILE A 54 -3.40 -5.97 -8.19
CA ILE A 54 -4.17 -4.73 -8.14
C ILE A 54 -3.97 -3.99 -9.45
N TYR A 55 -5.03 -3.89 -10.26
CA TYR A 55 -4.98 -3.15 -11.52
C TYR A 55 -5.42 -1.70 -11.32
N HIS A 56 -4.43 -0.80 -11.33
CA HIS A 56 -4.63 0.63 -11.17
C HIS A 56 -4.19 1.36 -12.44
N SER A 57 -5.05 2.25 -12.96
CA SER A 57 -4.70 3.12 -14.08
C SER A 57 -3.48 4.00 -13.75
N PRO A 58 -2.69 4.43 -14.75
CA PRO A 58 -1.61 5.40 -14.53
C PRO A 58 -2.10 6.65 -13.77
N GLY A 59 -1.27 7.19 -12.86
CA GLY A 59 -1.61 8.38 -12.08
C GLY A 59 -2.50 8.16 -10.84
N THR A 60 -3.06 6.98 -10.63
CA THR A 60 -3.99 6.69 -9.50
C THR A 60 -3.30 6.33 -8.17
N GLY A 61 -2.00 6.63 -8.02
CA GLY A 61 -1.30 6.44 -6.74
C GLY A 61 -1.04 4.99 -6.32
N LYS A 62 -0.88 4.05 -7.26
CA LYS A 62 -0.54 2.63 -6.96
C LYS A 62 0.63 2.42 -5.99
N SER A 63 1.65 3.28 -6.02
CA SER A 63 2.76 3.22 -5.05
C SER A 63 2.30 3.54 -3.62
N PHE A 64 1.37 4.48 -3.44
CA PHE A 64 0.82 4.81 -2.12
C PHE A 64 -0.06 3.67 -1.62
N THR A 65 -0.89 3.08 -2.48
CA THR A 65 -1.67 1.86 -2.16
C THR A 65 -0.78 0.75 -1.61
N ALA A 66 0.35 0.47 -2.27
CA ALA A 66 1.31 -0.52 -1.79
C ALA A 66 1.90 -0.17 -0.42
N LEU A 67 2.15 1.12 -0.13
CA LEU A 67 2.68 1.56 1.16
C LEU A 67 1.65 1.45 2.30
N TRP A 68 0.37 1.74 2.05
CA TRP A 68 -0.67 1.51 3.04
C TRP A 68 -0.92 0.03 3.28
N ILE A 69 -0.86 -0.82 2.25
CA ILE A 69 -0.87 -2.28 2.42
C ILE A 69 0.29 -2.71 3.31
N LEU A 70 1.51 -2.22 3.03
CA LEU A 70 2.70 -2.53 3.84
C LEU A 70 2.49 -2.20 5.33
N LEU A 71 1.79 -1.10 5.66
CA LEU A 71 1.49 -0.73 7.05
C LEU A 71 0.65 -1.76 7.80
N ASN A 72 -0.14 -2.59 7.13
CA ASN A 72 -0.89 -3.66 7.80
C ASN A 72 0.03 -4.75 8.35
N PHE A 73 1.30 -4.77 7.94
CA PHE A 73 2.23 -5.85 8.23
C PHE A 73 3.49 -5.43 8.99
N ILE A 74 3.73 -4.13 9.21
CA ILE A 74 4.99 -3.63 9.81
C ILE A 74 5.23 -4.15 11.23
N ASP A 75 4.18 -4.39 11.99
CA ASP A 75 4.26 -4.90 13.37
C ASP A 75 4.14 -6.43 13.44
N ILE A 76 3.87 -7.08 12.30
CA ILE A 76 3.64 -8.53 12.19
C ILE A 76 4.94 -9.24 11.80
N TYR A 77 5.68 -8.70 10.84
CA TYR A 77 6.91 -9.32 10.35
C TYR A 77 8.17 -8.60 10.84
N LYS A 78 9.15 -9.38 11.30
CA LYS A 78 10.46 -8.86 11.73
C LYS A 78 11.38 -8.45 10.58
N LYS A 79 11.11 -8.96 9.37
CA LYS A 79 11.91 -8.70 8.16
C LYS A 79 11.30 -7.56 7.35
N PRO A 80 12.11 -6.76 6.65
CA PRO A 80 11.61 -5.70 5.77
C PRO A 80 10.79 -6.29 4.62
N SER A 81 9.87 -5.48 4.09
CA SER A 81 9.15 -5.79 2.87
C SER A 81 10.08 -5.59 1.67
N ILE A 82 10.05 -6.55 0.74
CA ILE A 82 10.84 -6.48 -0.49
C ILE A 82 9.99 -5.80 -1.57
N ILE A 83 10.48 -4.68 -2.10
CA ILE A 83 9.86 -3.98 -3.23
C ILE A 83 10.72 -4.17 -4.47
N LEU A 84 10.19 -4.93 -5.43
CA LEU A 84 10.80 -5.15 -6.73
C LEU A 84 10.33 -4.09 -7.73
N VAL A 85 11.28 -3.41 -8.38
CA VAL A 85 10.99 -2.40 -9.42
C VAL A 85 11.74 -2.69 -10.71
N LYS A 86 11.35 -1.99 -11.80
CA LYS A 86 11.93 -2.20 -13.13
C LYS A 86 13.38 -1.74 -13.28
N SER A 87 13.79 -0.67 -12.57
CA SER A 87 15.10 -0.03 -12.76
C SER A 87 15.54 0.72 -11.50
N LYS A 88 16.81 1.16 -11.46
CA LYS A 88 17.35 1.92 -10.32
C LYS A 88 16.71 3.30 -10.20
N GLU A 89 16.35 3.92 -11.32
CA GLU A 89 15.64 5.20 -11.37
C GLU A 89 14.26 5.06 -10.73
N ALA A 90 13.57 3.94 -11.00
CA ALA A 90 12.30 3.64 -10.35
C ALA A 90 12.44 3.46 -8.83
N ILE A 91 13.60 3.00 -8.31
CA ILE A 91 13.87 2.97 -6.87
C ILE A 91 13.91 4.41 -6.33
N MET A 92 14.62 5.32 -7.02
CA MET A 92 14.72 6.72 -6.60
C MET A 92 13.34 7.40 -6.59
N GLU A 93 12.56 7.23 -7.66
CA GLU A 93 11.18 7.71 -7.71
C GLU A 93 10.31 7.15 -6.59
N PHE A 94 10.44 5.85 -6.29
CA PHE A 94 9.67 5.24 -5.21
C PHE A 94 10.07 5.84 -3.86
N LYS A 95 11.36 6.02 -3.58
CA LYS A 95 11.82 6.65 -2.33
C LYS A 95 11.25 8.06 -2.14
N GLN A 96 11.14 8.85 -3.20
CA GLN A 96 10.46 10.16 -3.16
C GLN A 96 8.97 10.01 -2.82
N ARG A 97 8.30 9.01 -3.39
CA ARG A 97 6.90 8.69 -3.04
C ARG A 97 6.76 8.26 -1.58
N VAL A 98 7.72 7.51 -1.02
CA VAL A 98 7.74 7.17 0.42
C VAL A 98 7.87 8.42 1.27
N ALA A 99 8.74 9.36 0.89
CA ALA A 99 8.90 10.61 1.64
C ALA A 99 7.60 11.41 1.72
N LEU A 100 6.92 11.58 0.58
CA LEU A 100 5.61 12.25 0.51
C LEU A 100 4.55 11.49 1.33
N TRP A 101 4.41 10.20 1.10
CA TRP A 101 3.47 9.35 1.80
C TRP A 101 3.69 9.32 3.32
N TYR A 102 4.95 9.29 3.77
CA TYR A 102 5.32 9.30 5.19
C TYR A 102 4.86 10.61 5.84
N ALA A 103 5.14 11.74 5.20
CA ALA A 103 4.70 13.05 5.68
C ALA A 103 3.18 13.12 5.80
N TYR A 104 2.44 12.68 4.77
CA TYR A 104 0.98 12.66 4.85
C TYR A 104 0.47 11.72 5.94
N THR A 105 0.98 10.49 6.01
CA THR A 105 0.42 9.46 6.88
C THR A 105 0.67 9.79 8.36
N TYR A 106 1.88 10.21 8.71
CA TYR A 106 2.25 10.42 10.12
C TYR A 106 1.99 11.83 10.64
N ASN A 107 1.38 12.69 9.82
CA ASN A 107 0.68 13.88 10.32
C ASN A 107 -0.64 13.50 11.05
N TYR A 108 -1.21 12.34 10.75
CA TYR A 108 -2.51 11.89 11.29
C TYR A 108 -2.43 10.59 12.09
N ARG A 109 -1.29 9.90 12.05
CA ARG A 109 -1.02 8.66 12.79
C ARG A 109 0.30 8.80 13.53
N GLN A 110 0.43 8.15 14.69
CA GLN A 110 1.73 8.03 15.36
C GLN A 110 2.67 7.12 14.55
N PRO A 111 3.93 7.55 14.32
CA PRO A 111 4.92 6.70 13.66
C PRO A 111 5.32 5.51 14.54
N PRO A 112 5.83 4.41 13.95
CA PRO A 112 6.34 3.28 14.71
C PRO A 112 7.46 3.70 15.67
N THR A 113 7.56 3.01 16.81
CA THR A 113 8.56 3.34 17.84
C THR A 113 9.98 3.36 17.27
N GLY A 114 10.71 4.43 17.54
CA GLY A 114 12.09 4.61 17.06
C GLY A 114 12.20 5.10 15.61
N ILE A 115 11.08 5.44 14.95
CA ILE A 115 11.04 6.00 13.60
C ILE A 115 10.57 7.45 13.68
N THR A 116 11.46 8.38 13.35
CA THR A 116 11.18 9.83 13.39
C THR A 116 11.14 10.47 12.00
N ASN A 117 11.61 9.76 10.96
CA ASN A 117 11.61 10.26 9.60
C ASN A 117 11.53 9.14 8.55
N TYR A 118 11.26 9.51 7.30
CA TYR A 118 11.08 8.56 6.21
C TYR A 118 12.35 7.77 5.86
N HIS A 119 13.56 8.31 6.09
CA HIS A 119 14.80 7.57 5.83
C HIS A 119 14.93 6.38 6.79
N GLN A 120 14.62 6.59 8.08
CA GLN A 120 14.58 5.52 9.07
C GLN A 120 13.49 4.50 8.74
N PHE A 121 12.31 4.97 8.29
CA PHE A 121 11.24 4.08 7.85
C PHE A 121 11.68 3.16 6.71
N ILE A 122 12.28 3.72 5.65
CA ILE A 122 12.82 2.95 4.53
C ILE A 122 13.85 1.95 5.04
N LYS A 123 14.86 2.41 5.81
CA LYS A 123 15.93 1.55 6.33
C LYS A 123 15.41 0.37 7.15
N ARG A 124 14.33 0.57 7.89
CA ARG A 124 13.77 -0.45 8.79
C ARG A 124 12.83 -1.42 8.08
N TYR A 125 11.95 -0.92 7.21
CA TYR A 125 10.80 -1.68 6.72
C TYR A 125 10.81 -1.99 5.24
N ILE A 126 11.72 -1.41 4.45
CA ILE A 126 11.70 -1.58 2.99
C ILE A 126 13.09 -1.94 2.46
N GLU A 127 13.14 -3.01 1.70
CA GLU A 127 14.29 -3.40 0.90
C GLU A 127 13.96 -3.29 -0.59
N PHE A 128 14.67 -2.41 -1.30
CA PHE A 128 14.43 -2.17 -2.72
C PHE A 128 15.39 -2.97 -3.60
N HIS A 129 14.85 -3.62 -4.63
CA HIS A 129 15.62 -4.32 -5.63
C HIS A 129 15.07 -4.09 -7.03
N THR A 130 15.93 -4.25 -8.05
CA THR A 130 15.41 -4.62 -9.37
C THR A 130 15.21 -6.13 -9.42
N TYR A 131 14.39 -6.62 -10.35
CA TYR A 131 14.19 -8.06 -10.51
C TYR A 131 15.52 -8.83 -10.63
N ILE A 132 16.44 -8.32 -11.47
CA ILE A 132 17.76 -8.93 -11.69
C ILE A 132 18.61 -8.93 -10.42
N THR A 133 18.66 -7.82 -9.67
CA THR A 133 19.46 -7.76 -8.45
C THR A 133 18.91 -8.67 -7.36
N PHE A 134 17.58 -8.78 -7.29
CA PHE A 134 16.92 -9.68 -6.36
C PHE A 134 17.26 -11.15 -6.66
N CYS A 135 17.10 -11.59 -7.91
CA CYS A 135 17.44 -12.97 -8.30
C CYS A 135 18.88 -13.33 -7.94
N LYS A 136 19.85 -12.45 -8.25
CA LYS A 136 21.27 -12.67 -7.89
C LYS A 136 21.49 -12.78 -6.38
N SER A 137 20.79 -11.97 -5.58
CA SER A 137 20.90 -12.03 -4.11
C SER A 137 20.34 -13.31 -3.50
N VAL A 138 19.37 -13.94 -4.16
CA VAL A 138 18.80 -15.22 -3.70
C VAL A 138 19.70 -16.40 -4.09
N GLU A 139 20.33 -16.32 -5.26
CA GLU A 139 21.26 -17.35 -5.74
C GLU A 139 22.53 -17.47 -4.89
N THR A 140 23.04 -16.36 -4.34
CA THR A 140 24.20 -16.37 -3.43
C THR A 140 23.90 -16.86 -2.01
N ILE A 141 22.64 -17.17 -1.69
CA ILE A 141 22.23 -17.76 -0.40
C ILE A 141 22.19 -19.30 -0.48
N LYS A 142 22.33 -19.88 -1.67
CA LYS A 142 22.47 -21.34 -1.87
C LYS A 142 23.91 -21.79 -1.66
#